data_AF-A0A9D9U3W0-F1
#
_entry.id   AF-A0A9D9U3W0-F1
#
_cell.length_a   1.000
_cell.length_b   1.000
_cell.length_c   1.000
_cell.angle_alpha   90.00
_cell.angle_beta   90.00
_cell.angle_gamma   90.00
#
_symmetry.space_group_name_H-M   'P 1'
#
loop_
_entity.id
_entity.type
_entity.pdbx_description
1 polymer ?
#
loop_
_entity_poly.entity_id
_entity_poly.type
_entity_poly.pdbx_seq_one_letter_code
_entity_poly.pdbx_strand_id
1 'polypeptide(L)'
;MENNRNNRIDEVLSSLDNVQRATAPDFFYTRLKARMEKELVAEPRKSWALRPVYILGVLLVVLAVNAAIIFKGSSSETSTSETETMQSIASEYRINSNLTYEINE
;
A
#
# COMPACT_ATOMS: atom_id res chain seq x y z
N MET A 1 -58.68 -4.14 53.42
CA MET A 1 -57.84 -3.87 52.24
C MET A 1 -56.38 -3.55 52.60
N GLU A 2 -56.09 -3.05 53.80
CA GLU A 2 -54.73 -2.62 54.22
C GLU A 2 -53.78 -3.79 54.57
N ASN A 3 -54.27 -4.80 55.31
CA ASN A 3 -53.50 -6.00 55.69
C ASN A 3 -52.90 -6.77 54.50
N ASN A 4 -53.57 -6.76 53.33
CA ASN A 4 -53.11 -7.52 52.16
C ASN A 4 -51.92 -6.83 51.46
N ARG A 5 -51.74 -5.52 51.64
CA ARG A 5 -50.59 -4.77 51.10
C ARG A 5 -49.35 -5.01 51.95
N ASN A 6 -49.50 -5.02 53.27
CA ASN A 6 -48.40 -5.25 54.21
C ASN A 6 -47.82 -6.67 54.05
N ASN A 7 -48.70 -7.68 53.92
CA ASN A 7 -48.26 -9.06 53.67
C ASN A 7 -47.40 -9.21 52.39
N ARG A 8 -47.75 -8.49 51.31
CA ARG A 8 -46.98 -8.52 50.06
C ARG A 8 -45.63 -7.83 50.18
N ILE A 9 -45.57 -6.76 50.98
CA ILE A 9 -44.32 -6.05 51.26
C ILE A 9 -43.39 -6.96 52.06
N ASP A 10 -43.91 -7.64 53.09
CA ASP A 10 -43.15 -8.58 53.91
C ASP A 10 -42.68 -9.81 53.11
N GLU A 11 -43.50 -10.30 52.18
CA GLU A 11 -43.14 -11.37 51.25
C GLU A 11 -42.00 -10.96 50.30
N VAL A 12 -42.05 -9.75 49.75
CA VAL A 12 -40.97 -9.23 48.89
C VAL A 12 -39.68 -9.02 49.69
N LEU A 13 -39.77 -8.47 50.90
CA LEU A 13 -38.61 -8.25 51.76
C LEU A 13 -37.97 -9.58 52.18
N SER A 14 -38.76 -10.58 52.53
CA SER A 14 -38.26 -11.92 52.89
C SER A 14 -37.64 -12.68 51.70
N SER A 15 -38.09 -12.41 50.47
CA SER A 15 -37.46 -12.96 49.26
C SER A 15 -36.05 -12.40 49.00
N LEU A 16 -35.81 -11.16 49.44
CA LEU A 16 -34.53 -10.47 49.30
C LEU A 16 -33.52 -10.81 50.41
N ASP A 17 -34.01 -11.26 51.57
CA ASP A 17 -33.17 -11.59 52.73
C ASP A 17 -32.26 -12.80 52.47
N ASN A 18 -32.68 -13.70 51.57
CA ASN A 18 -31.91 -14.87 51.14
C ASN A 18 -30.95 -14.57 49.97
N VAL A 19 -30.83 -13.32 49.52
CA VAL A 19 -29.93 -12.96 48.42
C VAL A 19 -28.50 -12.90 48.96
N GLN A 20 -27.82 -14.03 48.89
CA GLN A 20 -26.39 -14.09 49.19
C GLN A 20 -25.58 -13.48 48.04
N ARG A 21 -24.52 -12.75 48.39
CA ARG A 21 -23.55 -12.24 47.41
C ARG A 21 -23.01 -13.42 46.60
N ALA A 22 -23.32 -13.46 45.30
CA ALA A 22 -22.79 -14.48 44.41
C ALA A 22 -21.27 -14.37 44.36
N THR A 23 -20.59 -15.36 44.95
CA THR A 23 -19.14 -15.48 44.79
C THR A 23 -18.85 -16.01 43.40
N ALA A 24 -17.80 -15.49 42.76
CA ALA A 24 -17.33 -16.08 41.53
C ALA A 24 -16.89 -17.53 41.82
N PRO A 25 -17.23 -18.49 40.93
CA PRO A 25 -16.75 -19.85 41.09
C PRO A 25 -15.21 -19.90 40.99
N ASP A 26 -14.61 -20.90 41.64
CA ASP A 26 -13.17 -21.13 41.58
C ASP A 26 -12.69 -21.18 40.12
N PHE A 27 -11.53 -20.55 39.86
CA PHE A 27 -10.93 -20.43 38.52
C PHE A 27 -11.72 -19.63 37.46
N PHE A 28 -12.80 -18.92 37.84
CA PHE A 28 -13.51 -18.02 36.92
C PHE A 28 -12.55 -17.01 36.26
N TYR A 29 -11.69 -16.39 37.06
CA TYR A 29 -10.70 -15.42 36.59
C TYR A 29 -9.73 -16.05 35.59
N THR A 30 -9.26 -17.27 35.85
CA THR A 30 -8.35 -18.00 34.95
C THR A 30 -9.01 -18.30 33.61
N ARG A 31 -10.28 -18.77 33.63
CA ARG A 31 -11.02 -19.08 32.40
C ARG A 31 -11.37 -17.81 31.60
N LEU A 32 -11.72 -16.73 32.30
CA LEU A 32 -11.96 -15.42 31.68
C LEU A 32 -10.70 -14.88 31.03
N LYS A 33 -9.58 -14.88 31.77
CA LYS A 33 -8.27 -14.44 31.27
C LYS A 33 -7.84 -15.26 30.06
N ALA A 34 -7.99 -16.58 30.09
CA ALA A 34 -7.67 -17.45 28.96
C ALA A 34 -8.52 -17.15 27.70
N ARG A 35 -9.81 -16.80 27.88
CA ARG A 35 -10.66 -16.37 26.76
C ARG A 35 -10.24 -15.02 26.21
N MET A 36 -9.94 -14.05 27.07
CA MET A 36 -9.46 -12.74 26.66
C MET A 36 -8.12 -12.82 25.92
N GLU A 37 -7.16 -13.59 26.44
CA GLU A 37 -5.87 -13.82 25.77
C GLU A 37 -6.04 -14.56 24.45
N LYS A 38 -6.95 -15.55 24.39
CA LYS A 38 -7.28 -16.21 23.12
C LYS A 38 -7.82 -15.23 22.10
N GLU A 39 -8.70 -14.31 22.46
CA GLU A 39 -9.23 -13.30 21.53
C GLU A 39 -8.18 -12.26 21.14
N LEU A 40 -7.28 -11.88 22.04
CA LEU A 40 -6.14 -11.00 21.75
C LEU A 40 -5.10 -11.66 20.82
N VAL A 41 -4.93 -12.98 20.91
CA VAL A 41 -4.02 -13.77 20.08
C VAL A 41 -4.71 -14.32 18.81
N ALA A 42 -6.05 -14.34 18.76
CA ALA A 42 -6.86 -14.86 17.64
C ALA A 42 -6.97 -13.90 16.45
N GLU A 43 -6.07 -12.94 16.31
CA GLU A 43 -5.69 -12.47 14.99
C GLU A 43 -4.20 -12.76 14.77
N PRO A 44 -3.84 -13.91 14.17
CA PRO A 44 -2.80 -13.82 13.17
C PRO A 44 -3.39 -12.88 12.12
N ARG A 45 -3.14 -11.57 12.27
CA ARG A 45 -3.45 -10.51 11.30
C ARG A 45 -3.25 -11.16 9.96
N LYS A 46 -4.40 -11.48 9.34
CA LYS A 46 -4.52 -12.32 8.17
C LYS A 46 -3.36 -11.96 7.30
N SER A 47 -2.31 -12.79 7.33
CA SER A 47 -1.05 -12.45 6.71
C SER A 47 -1.47 -12.13 5.31
N TRP A 48 -1.33 -10.86 4.93
CA TRP A 48 -1.52 -10.45 3.56
C TRP A 48 -0.27 -10.96 2.85
N ALA A 49 -0.12 -12.29 2.88
CA ALA A 49 0.67 -13.09 2.01
C ALA A 49 0.01 -12.89 0.66
N LEU A 50 0.28 -11.71 0.08
CA LEU A 50 0.53 -11.57 -1.33
C LEU A 50 1.35 -12.81 -1.66
N ARG A 51 0.67 -13.82 -2.21
CA ARG A 51 1.28 -15.08 -2.62
C ARG A 51 2.61 -14.72 -3.29
N PRO A 52 3.70 -15.46 -3.06
CA PRO A 52 5.03 -15.10 -3.55
C PRO A 52 5.08 -14.79 -5.06
N VAL A 53 4.11 -15.30 -5.82
CA VAL A 53 3.83 -14.97 -7.22
C VAL A 53 3.55 -13.47 -7.48
N TYR A 54 2.80 -12.77 -6.63
CA TYR A 54 2.52 -11.34 -6.82
C TYR A 54 3.77 -10.48 -6.61
N ILE A 55 4.63 -10.87 -5.67
CA ILE A 55 5.91 -10.21 -5.42
C ILE A 55 6.81 -10.35 -6.65
N LEU A 56 6.86 -11.55 -7.24
CA LEU A 56 7.60 -11.82 -8.47
C LEU A 56 7.08 -10.99 -9.66
N GLY A 57 5.75 -10.86 -9.78
CA GLY A 57 5.13 -10.04 -10.82
C GLY A 57 5.49 -8.56 -10.69
N VAL A 58 5.37 -7.98 -9.49
CA VAL A 58 5.76 -6.58 -9.22
C VAL A 58 7.25 -6.38 -9.45
N LEU A 59 8.10 -7.32 -9.01
CA LEU A 59 9.55 -7.28 -9.26
C LEU A 59 9.87 -7.24 -10.75
N LEU A 60 9.22 -8.09 -11.56
CA LEU A 60 9.41 -8.13 -13.02
C LEU A 60 8.99 -6.82 -13.68
N VAL A 61 7.88 -6.23 -13.25
CA VAL A 61 7.40 -4.93 -13.78
C VAL A 61 8.41 -3.83 -13.44
N VAL A 62 8.87 -3.76 -12.19
CA VAL A 62 9.87 -2.77 -11.78
C VAL A 62 11.18 -2.95 -12.56
N LEU A 63 11.63 -4.20 -12.75
CA LEU A 63 12.81 -4.50 -13.55
C LEU A 63 12.62 -4.06 -15.02
N ALA A 64 11.48 -4.38 -15.63
CA ALA A 64 11.17 -4.04 -17.01
C ALA A 64 11.12 -2.52 -17.23
N VAL A 65 10.52 -1.76 -16.30
CA VAL A 65 10.50 -0.30 -16.35
C VAL A 65 11.91 0.27 -16.28
N ASN A 66 12.74 -0.20 -15.34
CA ASN A 66 14.13 0.25 -15.23
C ASN A 66 14.96 -0.11 -16.47
N ALA A 67 14.81 -1.33 -16.98
CA ALA A 67 15.45 -1.75 -18.21
C ALA A 67 15.01 -0.89 -19.40
N ALA A 68 13.71 -0.60 -19.53
CA ALA A 68 13.18 0.25 -20.58
C ALA A 68 13.72 1.69 -20.51
N ILE A 69 13.91 2.24 -19.31
CA ILE A 69 14.54 3.55 -19.13
C ILE A 69 15.99 3.52 -19.60
N ILE A 70 16.75 2.47 -19.27
CA ILE A 70 18.14 2.31 -19.70
C ILE A 70 18.24 2.14 -21.23
N PHE A 71 17.42 1.27 -21.83
CA PHE A 71 17.41 1.06 -23.28
C PHE A 71 16.89 2.28 -24.07
N LYS A 72 15.97 3.04 -23.48
CA LYS A 72 15.47 4.30 -24.07
C LYS A 72 16.47 5.45 -23.86
N GLY A 73 17.26 5.42 -22.80
CA GLY A 73 18.37 6.34 -22.57
C GLY A 73 19.64 6.00 -23.39
N SER A 74 19.82 4.73 -23.79
CA SER A 74 20.87 4.32 -24.73
C SER A 74 20.48 4.55 -26.19
N SER A 75 19.18 4.72 -26.46
CA SER A 75 18.70 5.43 -27.65
C SER A 75 18.61 6.92 -27.32
N SER A 76 19.72 7.48 -26.81
CA SER A 76 20.00 8.87 -27.11
C SER A 76 20.11 8.93 -28.62
N GLU A 77 19.03 9.42 -29.21
CA GLU A 77 19.02 9.96 -30.55
C GLU A 77 20.36 10.65 -30.77
N THR A 78 21.13 10.13 -31.71
CA THR A 78 22.15 10.94 -32.37
C THR A 78 21.46 12.25 -32.68
N SER A 79 22.04 13.36 -32.22
CA SER A 79 21.71 14.73 -32.61
C SER A 79 21.95 14.88 -34.13
N THR A 80 21.14 14.19 -34.92
CA THR A 80 21.18 14.17 -36.37
C THR A 80 20.75 15.54 -36.88
N SER A 81 19.92 16.27 -36.14
CA SER A 81 19.49 17.61 -36.51
C SER A 81 20.63 18.66 -36.52
N GLU A 82 21.63 18.58 -35.63
CA GLU A 82 22.77 19.52 -35.62
C GLU A 82 23.80 19.16 -36.69
N THR A 83 24.01 17.87 -36.93
CA THR A 83 24.96 17.40 -37.96
C THR A 83 24.41 17.61 -39.36
N GLU A 84 23.12 17.34 -39.58
CA GLU A 84 22.43 17.59 -40.86
C GLU A 84 22.31 19.09 -41.16
N THR A 85 22.05 19.93 -40.16
CA THR A 85 22.03 21.39 -40.37
C THR A 85 23.42 21.95 -40.68
N MET A 86 24.46 21.51 -39.96
CA MET A 86 25.85 21.88 -40.31
C MET A 86 26.26 21.38 -41.70
N GLN A 87 25.87 20.18 -42.09
CA GLN A 87 26.18 19.60 -43.39
C GLN A 87 25.42 20.29 -44.53
N SER A 88 24.15 20.67 -44.30
CA SER A 88 23.34 21.48 -45.21
C SER A 88 23.97 22.85 -45.45
N ILE A 89 24.36 23.57 -44.39
CA ILE A 89 25.02 24.88 -44.49
C ILE A 89 26.35 24.76 -45.24
N ALA A 90 27.19 23.77 -44.91
CA ALA A 90 28.47 23.56 -45.60
C ALA A 90 28.30 23.21 -47.09
N SER A 91 27.22 22.52 -47.45
CA SER A 91 26.92 22.18 -48.85
C SER A 91 26.49 23.39 -49.68
N GLU A 92 25.79 24.36 -49.10
CA GLU A 92 25.44 25.62 -49.77
C GLU A 92 26.67 26.48 -50.07
N TYR A 93 27.64 26.56 -49.14
CA TYR A 93 28.88 27.30 -49.37
C TYR A 93 29.80 26.64 -50.41
N ARG A 94 29.70 25.33 -50.63
CA ARG A 94 30.49 24.60 -51.65
C ARG A 94 30.07 24.91 -53.09
N ILE A 95 28.96 25.61 -53.32
CA ILE A 95 28.48 25.96 -54.66
C ILE A 95 29.20 27.23 -55.21
N ASN A 96 29.95 27.97 -54.38
CA ASN A 96 30.62 29.21 -54.80
C ASN A 96 32.15 29.10 -55.00
N SER A 97 32.74 27.90 -55.05
CA SER A 97 34.19 27.78 -55.35
C SER A 97 34.52 27.72 -56.85
N ASN A 98 33.51 27.89 -57.72
CA ASN A 98 33.65 27.96 -59.18
C ASN A 98 33.11 29.28 -59.77
N LEU A 99 33.08 30.37 -58.99
CA LEU A 99 33.12 31.70 -59.63
C LEU A 99 34.57 31.99 -60.00
N THR A 100 34.89 31.50 -61.19
CA THR A 100 35.92 31.95 -62.11
C THR A 100 36.18 33.44 -61.92
N TYR A 101 37.27 33.78 -61.24
CA TYR A 101 37.94 35.04 -61.50
C TYR A 101 38.59 34.90 -62.88
N GLU A 102 37.77 35.12 -63.90
CA GLU A 102 38.22 35.64 -65.18
C GLU A 102 38.75 37.06 -64.89
N ILE A 103 39.97 37.13 -64.37
CA ILE A 103 40.69 38.39 -64.25
C ILE A 103 41.23 38.64 -65.65
N ASN A 104 40.58 39.61 -66.27
CA ASN A 104 40.84 40.15 -67.61
C ASN A 104 42.31 40.17 -67.99
N GLU A 105 42.55 39.82 -69.26
CA GLU A 105 43.70 40.20 -70.08
C GLU A 105 44.01 41.71 -70.00
#